data_AF-A0A239QUM4-F1
#
_entry.id   AF-A0A239QUM4-F1
#
_cell.length_a   1.000
_cell.length_b   1.000
_cell.length_c   1.000
_cell.angle_alpha   90.00
_cell.angle_beta   90.00
_cell.angle_gamma   90.00
#
_symmetry.space_group_name_H-M   'P 1'
#
loop_
_entity.id
_entity.type
_entity.pdbx_description
1 polymer ?
#
loop_
_entity_poly.entity_id
_entity_poly.type
_entity_poly.pdbx_seq_one_letter_code
_entity_poly.pdbx_strand_id
1 'polypeptide(L)' 'MTNVAVITGGAGGMGLATARIMGADHSLLLTDVSHERHGRKAMTG' A
#
# COMPACT_ATOMS: atom_id res chain seq x y z
N MET A 1 6.83 2.20 -22.87
CA MET A 1 6.11 2.99 -21.84
C MET A 1 6.12 2.17 -20.57
N THR A 2 6.55 2.71 -19.44
CA THR A 2 6.54 1.97 -18.16
C THR A 2 5.14 2.07 -17.54
N ASN A 3 4.53 0.94 -17.19
CA ASN A 3 3.26 0.95 -16.47
C ASN A 3 3.54 1.33 -15.00
N VAL A 4 2.88 2.38 -14.52
CA VAL A 4 3.03 2.88 -13.15
C VAL A 4 1.73 2.69 -12.39
N ALA A 5 1.80 2.09 -11.20
CA ALA A 5 0.67 1.97 -10.29
C ALA A 5 0.90 2.81 -9.02
N VAL A 6 -0.09 3.61 -8.65
CA VAL A 6 -0.07 4.39 -7.41
C VAL A 6 -0.96 3.69 -6.38
N ILE A 7 -0.40 3.32 -5.23
CA ILE A 7 -1.11 2.62 -4.17
C ILE A 7 -1.07 3.46 -2.90
N THR A 8 -2.25 3.89 -2.45
CA THR A 8 -2.44 4.57 -1.17
C THR A 8 -2.77 3.55 -0.08
N GLY A 9 -2.21 3.71 1.11
CA GLY A 9 -2.31 2.70 2.18
C GLY A 9 -1.41 1.47 1.95
N GLY A 10 -0.25 1.65 1.31
CA GLY A 10 0.63 0.55 0.87
C GLY A 10 1.43 -0.14 1.98
N ALA A 11 1.43 0.36 3.22
CA ALA A 11 2.26 -0.19 4.30
C ALA A 11 1.67 -1.46 4.96
N GLY A 12 0.43 -1.84 4.64
CA GLY A 12 -0.18 -3.04 5.22
C GLY A 12 -1.50 -3.47 4.59
N GLY A 13 -2.04 -4.57 5.12
CA GLY A 13 -3.35 -5.12 4.73
C GLY A 13 -3.50 -5.29 3.21
N MET A 14 -4.65 -4.84 2.70
CA MET A 14 -4.99 -4.94 1.28
C MET A 14 -4.03 -4.12 0.39
N GLY A 15 -3.55 -2.96 0.83
CA GLY A 15 -2.65 -2.13 0.03
C GLY A 15 -1.31 -2.83 -0.24
N LEU A 16 -0.73 -3.46 0.78
CA LEU A 16 0.48 -4.27 0.61
C LEU A 16 0.25 -5.53 -0.23
N ALA A 17 -0.91 -6.19 -0.08
CA ALA A 17 -1.27 -7.34 -0.91
C ALA A 17 -1.37 -6.96 -2.40
N THR A 18 -2.02 -5.84 -2.70
CA THR A 18 -2.12 -5.28 -4.06
C THR A 18 -0.76 -4.90 -4.62
N ALA A 19 0.12 -4.29 -3.82
CA ALA A 19 1.49 -3.94 -4.23
C ALA A 19 2.29 -5.17 -4.67
N ARG A 20 2.14 -6.31 -3.98
CA ARG A 20 2.82 -7.57 -4.35
C ARG A 20 2.36 -8.11 -5.70
N ILE A 21 1.09 -7.93 -6.04
CA ILE A 21 0.52 -8.39 -7.31
C ILE A 21 0.98 -7.44 -8.44
N MET A 22 0.77 -6.14 -8.26
CA MET A 22 1.07 -5.14 -9.29
C MET A 22 2.57 -4.96 -9.54
N GLY A 23 3.42 -5.24 -8.54
CA GLY A 23 4.87 -5.16 -8.67
C GLY A 23 5.48 -6.21 -9.61
N ALA A 24 4.68 -7.16 -10.10
CA ALA A 24 5.12 -8.13 -11.10
C ALA A 24 5.43 -7.48 -12.46
N ASP A 25 4.69 -6.42 -12.82
CA ASP A 25 4.73 -5.80 -14.15
C ASP A 25 4.61 -4.26 -14.13
N HIS A 26 4.39 -3.65 -12.96
CA HIS A 26 4.34 -2.19 -12.79
C HIS A 26 5.47 -1.66 -11.92
N SER A 27 5.96 -0.46 -12.25
CA SER A 27 6.69 0.36 -11.29
C SER A 27 5.70 0.94 -10.28
N LEU A 28 6.01 0.84 -8.99
CA LEU A 28 5.07 1.21 -7.92
C LEU A 28 5.46 2.53 -7.25
N LEU A 29 4.46 3.39 -7.03
CA LEU A 29 4.50 4.48 -6.07
C LEU A 29 3.61 4.13 -4.88
N LEU A 30 4.24 3.81 -3.75
CA LEU A 30 3.52 3.49 -2.52
C LEU A 30 3.45 4.72 -1.63
N THR A 31 2.26 5.01 -1.10
CA THR A 31 2.06 6.07 -0.11
C THR A 31 1.28 5.51 1.06
N ASP A 32 1.60 5.98 2.27
CA ASP A 32 0.82 5.68 3.46
C ASP A 32 0.83 6.88 4.41
N VAL A 33 -0.10 6.88 5.35
CA VAL A 33 -0.21 7.90 6.37
C VAL A 33 0.47 7.46 7.66
N SER A 34 1.08 8.40 8.39
CA SER A 34 1.73 8.06 9.67
C SER A 34 0.70 7.48 10.65
N HIS A 35 1.02 6.30 11.18
CA HIS A 35 0.24 5.63 12.23
C HIS A 35 0.11 6.48 13.49
N GLU A 36 1.14 7.28 13.80
CA GLU A 36 1.14 8.19 14.94
C GLU A 36 0.04 9.26 14.79
N ARG A 37 -0.23 9.67 13.54
CA ARG A 37 -1.20 10.73 13.22
C ARG A 37 -2.64 10.24 13.06
N HIS A 38 -2.87 8.94 12.84
CA HIS A 38 -4.20 8.41 12.51
C HIS A 38 -4.80 7.44 13.53
N GLY A 39 -4.09 7.14 14.63
CA GLY A 39 -4.55 6.18 15.63
C GLY A 39 -4.55 4.75 15.09
N ARG A 40 -3.87 3.84 15.78
CA ARG A 40 -3.80 2.44 15.34
C ARG A 40 -5.16 1.76 15.52
N LYS A 41 -5.93 1.60 14.44
CA LYS A 41 -7.00 0.59 14.41
C LYS A 41 -6.36 -0.77 14.19
N ALA A 42 -6.00 -1.45 15.29
CA ALA A 42 -5.76 -2.88 15.23
C ALA A 42 -7.07 -3.55 14.80
N MET A 43 -7.06 -4.28 13.68
CA MET A 43 -8.10 -5.28 13.45
C MET A 43 -7.89 -6.36 14.49
N THR A 44 -8.63 -6.28 15.60
CA THR A 44 -8.81 -7.38 16.54
C THR A 44 -9.56 -8.47 15.79
N GLY A 45 -8.93 -9.63 15.67
CA GLY A 45 -9.60 -10.87 15.23
C GLY A 45 -10.57 -11.37 16.28
#